data_AF-A0A9P0TP40-F1
#
_entry.id   AF-A0A9P0TP40-F1
#
_cell.length_a   1.000
_cell.length_b   1.000
_cell.length_c   1.000
_cell.angle_alpha   90.00
_cell.angle_beta   90.00
_cell.angle_gamma   90.00
#
_symmetry.space_group_name_H-M   'P 1'
#
loop_
_entity.id
_entity.type
_entity.pdbx_description
1 polymer ?
#
loop_
_entity_poly.entity_id
_entity_poly.type
_entity_poly.pdbx_seq_one_letter_code
_entity_poly.pdbx_strand_id
1 'polypeptide(L)'
;MIKSDDKIEARRVDDATTDWVRLHRLCRSLNGQRDPVRPLKNHDGSYIYSASSRAELFADHLETQFQPNPAKDPVRARRIEAAAEDLMRQRIPAEEDPIYISPSAVFRAAHSLKARKAPGPDGIPNLALRHLSKRMLTAVFLDMEMAFDRVWHAGLLAKVKTLELPRRLRALICSYLRS
;
A
#
# COMPACT_ATOMS: atom_id res chain seq x y z
N MET A 1 -5.71 -55.37 -21.54
CA MET A 1 -4.70 -54.29 -21.48
C MET A 1 -5.44 -53.00 -21.19
N ILE A 2 -5.78 -52.77 -19.91
CA ILE A 2 -6.57 -51.62 -19.44
C ILE A 2 -5.59 -50.47 -19.19
N LYS A 3 -5.89 -49.30 -19.76
CA LYS A 3 -4.98 -48.17 -19.94
C LYS A 3 -4.53 -47.60 -18.59
N SER A 4 -3.26 -47.16 -18.54
CA SER A 4 -2.60 -46.67 -17.34
C SER A 4 -3.27 -45.43 -16.72
N ASP A 5 -4.07 -44.69 -17.49
CA ASP A 5 -4.79 -43.48 -17.07
C ASP A 5 -5.98 -43.80 -16.14
N ASP A 6 -6.73 -44.88 -16.40
CA ASP A 6 -7.87 -45.29 -15.56
C ASP A 6 -7.44 -45.62 -14.12
N LYS A 7 -6.21 -46.14 -13.98
CA LYS A 7 -5.64 -46.51 -12.68
C LYS A 7 -5.16 -45.28 -11.88
N ILE A 8 -4.78 -44.21 -12.57
CA ILE A 8 -4.39 -42.93 -11.95
C ILE A 8 -5.64 -42.18 -11.49
N GLU A 9 -6.70 -42.16 -12.29
CA GLU A 9 -7.98 -41.55 -11.89
C GLU A 9 -8.65 -42.32 -10.73
N ALA A 10 -8.65 -43.66 -10.77
CA ALA A 10 -9.21 -44.47 -9.69
C ALA A 10 -8.50 -44.23 -8.34
N ARG A 11 -7.16 -44.17 -8.33
CA ARG A 11 -6.39 -43.82 -7.11
C ARG A 11 -6.68 -42.41 -6.61
N ARG A 12 -6.90 -41.47 -7.52
CA ARG A 12 -7.18 -40.06 -7.20
C ARG A 12 -8.58 -39.86 -6.60
N VAL A 13 -9.53 -40.73 -6.95
CA VAL A 13 -10.86 -40.81 -6.34
C VAL A 13 -10.77 -41.42 -4.94
N ASP A 14 -10.08 -42.55 -4.78
CA ASP A 14 -9.94 -43.25 -3.50
C ASP A 14 -9.27 -42.37 -2.44
N ASP A 15 -8.14 -41.70 -2.77
CA ASP A 15 -7.43 -40.79 -1.85
C ASP A 15 -8.27 -39.57 -1.43
N ALA A 16 -9.23 -39.16 -2.27
CA ALA A 16 -10.10 -38.02 -2.01
C ALA A 16 -11.30 -38.36 -1.11
N THR A 17 -11.72 -39.63 -1.03
CA THR A 17 -12.86 -40.05 -0.18
C THR A 17 -12.58 -39.99 1.32
N THR A 18 -11.30 -39.98 1.71
CA THR A 18 -10.87 -39.91 3.12
C THR A 18 -11.02 -38.52 3.77
N ASP A 19 -11.19 -37.47 2.96
CA ASP A 19 -11.27 -36.08 3.41
C ASP A 19 -12.29 -35.32 2.56
N TRP A 20 -13.40 -34.89 3.20
CA TRP A 20 -14.48 -34.15 2.54
C TRP A 20 -13.99 -32.95 1.72
N VAL A 21 -12.92 -32.28 2.14
CA VAL A 21 -12.37 -31.12 1.41
C VAL A 21 -11.69 -31.55 0.11
N ARG A 22 -11.05 -32.72 0.08
CA ARG A 22 -10.44 -33.30 -1.12
C ARG A 22 -11.51 -33.83 -2.07
N LEU A 23 -12.51 -34.54 -1.55
CA LEU A 23 -13.67 -34.99 -2.30
C LEU A 23 -14.39 -33.82 -2.98
N HIS A 24 -14.68 -32.75 -2.22
CA HIS A 24 -15.33 -31.55 -2.76
C HIS A 24 -14.50 -30.88 -3.87
N ARG A 25 -13.16 -30.77 -3.70
CA ARG A 25 -12.27 -30.23 -4.73
C ARG A 25 -12.22 -31.11 -5.99
N LEU A 26 -12.19 -32.44 -5.82
CA LEU A 26 -12.22 -33.39 -6.92
C LEU A 26 -13.55 -33.31 -7.69
N CYS A 27 -14.68 -33.35 -6.99
CA CYS A 27 -16.01 -33.19 -7.59
C CYS A 27 -16.13 -31.86 -8.35
N ARG A 28 -15.62 -30.76 -7.79
CA ARG A 28 -15.60 -29.45 -8.48
C ARG A 28 -14.70 -29.44 -9.72
N SER A 29 -13.55 -30.10 -9.65
CA SER A 29 -12.62 -30.24 -10.77
C SER A 29 -13.20 -31.09 -11.90
N LEU A 30 -13.87 -32.19 -11.56
CA LEU A 30 -14.47 -33.11 -12.52
C LEU A 30 -15.73 -32.53 -13.16
N ASN A 31 -16.54 -31.78 -12.39
CA ASN A 31 -17.77 -31.20 -12.92
C ASN A 31 -17.52 -30.09 -13.94
N GLY A 32 -16.33 -29.47 -14.02
CA GLY A 32 -15.96 -28.48 -15.05
C GLY A 32 -16.85 -27.22 -15.14
N GLN A 33 -17.95 -27.19 -14.37
CA GLN A 33 -18.94 -26.13 -14.31
C GLN A 33 -18.28 -24.98 -13.57
N ARG A 34 -17.83 -23.99 -14.33
CA ARG A 34 -17.51 -22.68 -13.76
C ARG A 34 -18.79 -22.15 -13.15
N ASP A 35 -18.72 -21.72 -11.89
CA ASP A 35 -19.85 -21.01 -11.29
C ASP A 35 -20.27 -19.90 -12.26
N PRO A 36 -21.56 -19.79 -12.60
CA PRO A 36 -22.02 -18.75 -13.51
C PRO A 36 -21.60 -17.40 -12.92
N VAL A 37 -20.81 -16.65 -13.69
CA VAL A 37 -20.37 -15.32 -13.28
C VAL A 37 -21.63 -14.49 -13.09
N ARG A 38 -21.89 -14.08 -11.84
CA ARG A 38 -23.07 -13.26 -11.53
C ARG A 38 -22.95 -11.95 -12.34
N PRO A 39 -23.96 -11.59 -13.15
CA PRO A 39 -23.93 -10.36 -13.91
C PRO A 39 -23.88 -9.16 -12.97
N LEU A 40 -23.11 -8.14 -13.34
CA LEU A 40 -23.06 -6.88 -12.61
C LEU A 40 -24.32 -6.07 -12.91
N LYS A 41 -24.74 -5.23 -11.97
CA LYS A 41 -25.86 -4.31 -12.17
C LYS A 41 -25.33 -2.92 -12.51
N ASN A 42 -25.92 -2.30 -13.53
CA ASN A 42 -25.77 -0.88 -13.81
C ASN A 42 -26.48 -0.02 -12.77
N HIS A 43 -26.20 1.28 -12.78
CA HIS A 43 -26.88 2.28 -11.96
C HIS A 43 -28.40 2.26 -12.14
N ASP A 44 -28.87 1.97 -13.36
CA ASP A 44 -30.30 1.86 -13.70
C ASP A 44 -30.92 0.51 -13.28
N GLY A 45 -30.17 -0.37 -12.62
CA GLY A 45 -30.62 -1.69 -12.19
C GLY A 45 -30.60 -2.78 -13.27
N SER A 46 -30.22 -2.45 -14.51
CA SER A 46 -30.07 -3.40 -15.62
C SER A 46 -28.84 -4.31 -15.46
N TYR A 47 -28.89 -5.51 -16.02
CA TYR A 47 -27.81 -6.50 -15.90
C TYR A 47 -26.80 -6.39 -17.05
N ILE A 48 -25.51 -6.46 -16.70
CA ILE A 48 -24.38 -6.38 -17.63
C ILE A 48 -23.69 -7.73 -17.72
N TYR A 49 -23.49 -8.19 -18.96
CA TYR A 49 -22.92 -9.50 -19.26
C TYR A 49 -21.58 -9.42 -20.00
N SER A 50 -21.38 -8.41 -20.86
CA SER A 50 -20.16 -8.27 -21.65
C SER A 50 -18.95 -7.97 -20.75
N ALA A 51 -17.75 -8.42 -21.15
CA ALA A 51 -16.54 -8.08 -20.41
C ALA A 51 -16.21 -6.58 -20.49
N SER A 52 -16.40 -5.96 -21.66
CA SER A 52 -16.13 -4.54 -21.89
C SER A 52 -17.01 -3.65 -21.02
N SER A 53 -18.33 -3.87 -21.01
CA SER A 53 -19.25 -3.05 -20.23
C SER A 53 -19.04 -3.22 -18.72
N ARG A 54 -18.56 -4.40 -18.26
CA ARG A 54 -18.15 -4.57 -16.86
C ARG A 54 -16.90 -3.75 -16.54
N ALA A 55 -15.93 -3.70 -17.45
CA ALA A 55 -14.71 -2.91 -17.25
C ALA A 55 -15.03 -1.41 -17.15
N GLU A 56 -15.90 -0.89 -18.02
CA GLU A 56 -16.37 0.51 -17.95
C GLU A 56 -17.10 0.78 -16.63
N LEU A 57 -18.02 -0.09 -16.21
CA LEU A 57 -18.71 0.06 -14.91
C LEU A 57 -17.70 0.11 -13.73
N PHE A 58 -16.65 -0.72 -13.79
CA PHE A 58 -15.59 -0.65 -12.78
C PHE A 58 -14.80 0.65 -12.86
N ALA A 59 -14.49 1.14 -14.06
CA ALA A 59 -13.80 2.41 -14.24
C ALA A 59 -14.60 3.56 -13.63
N ASP A 60 -15.89 3.67 -13.96
CA ASP A 60 -16.80 4.70 -13.41
C ASP A 60 -16.90 4.61 -11.87
N HIS A 61 -17.05 3.38 -11.36
CA HIS A 61 -17.13 3.15 -9.92
C HIS A 61 -15.83 3.55 -9.22
N LEU A 62 -14.68 3.15 -9.76
CA LEU A 62 -13.37 3.46 -9.20
C LEU A 62 -13.07 4.95 -9.27
N GLU A 63 -13.40 5.62 -10.38
CA GLU A 63 -13.27 7.07 -10.52
C GLU A 63 -14.05 7.80 -9.42
N THR A 64 -15.28 7.35 -9.14
CA THR A 64 -16.10 7.89 -8.05
C THR A 64 -15.45 7.66 -6.68
N GLN A 65 -14.90 6.46 -6.44
CA GLN A 65 -14.26 6.11 -5.17
C GLN A 65 -12.91 6.81 -4.95
N PHE A 66 -12.20 7.16 -6.02
CA PHE A 66 -10.89 7.80 -5.95
C PHE A 66 -10.94 9.32 -5.93
N GLN A 67 -12.11 9.93 -5.75
CA GLN A 67 -12.21 11.34 -5.44
C GLN A 67 -11.64 11.65 -4.03
N PRO A 68 -11.04 12.83 -3.81
CA PRO A 68 -10.58 13.24 -2.49
C PRO A 68 -11.72 13.13 -1.47
N ASN A 69 -11.55 12.26 -0.47
CA ASN A 69 -12.58 12.05 0.53
C ASN A 69 -12.80 13.36 1.30
N PRO A 70 -14.02 13.94 1.32
CA PRO A 70 -14.29 15.12 2.12
C PRO A 70 -13.92 14.83 3.59
N ALA A 71 -13.25 15.79 4.23
CA ALA A 71 -12.86 15.62 5.61
C ALA A 71 -14.10 15.38 6.48
N LYS A 72 -14.12 14.25 7.21
CA LYS A 72 -15.22 13.90 8.14
C LYS A 72 -15.55 15.03 9.13
N ASP A 73 -14.54 15.83 9.47
CA ASP A 73 -14.67 17.02 10.30
C ASP A 73 -13.96 18.19 9.58
N PRO A 74 -14.72 19.12 8.98
CA PRO A 74 -14.16 20.26 8.26
C PRO A 74 -13.46 21.26 9.20
N VAL A 75 -13.85 21.34 10.47
CA VAL A 75 -13.21 22.21 11.47
C VAL A 75 -11.83 21.67 11.81
N ARG A 76 -11.72 20.35 12.03
CA ARG A 76 -10.43 19.68 12.25
C ARG A 76 -9.50 19.83 11.05
N ALA A 77 -10.01 19.69 9.83
CA ALA A 77 -9.21 19.87 8.61
C ALA A 77 -8.61 21.28 8.54
N ARG A 78 -9.42 22.32 8.74
CA ARG A 78 -8.95 23.71 8.79
C ARG A 78 -7.91 23.95 9.88
N ARG A 79 -8.09 23.34 11.07
CA ARG A 79 -7.10 23.42 12.17
C ARG A 79 -5.78 22.76 11.79
N ILE A 80 -5.81 21.66 11.06
CA ILE A 80 -4.62 20.95 10.56
C ILE A 80 -3.90 21.82 9.53
N GLU A 81 -4.63 22.40 8.58
CA GLU A 81 -4.09 23.29 7.55
C GLU A 81 -3.47 24.55 8.16
N ALA A 82 -4.18 25.24 9.06
CA ALA A 82 -3.65 26.42 9.75
C ALA A 82 -2.39 26.08 10.57
N ALA A 83 -2.40 24.96 11.30
CA ALA A 83 -1.22 24.53 12.06
C ALA A 83 -0.03 24.16 11.17
N ALA A 84 -0.28 23.65 9.96
CA ALA A 84 0.75 23.36 8.98
C ALA A 84 1.36 24.65 8.41
N GLU A 85 0.53 25.65 8.08
CA GLU A 85 1.02 26.97 7.66
C GLU A 85 1.88 27.63 8.74
N ASP A 86 1.42 27.62 10.00
CA ASP A 86 2.18 28.18 11.12
C ASP A 86 3.56 27.50 11.27
N LEU A 87 3.60 26.18 11.13
CA LEU A 87 4.85 25.42 11.21
C LEU A 87 5.78 25.75 10.04
N MET A 88 5.24 25.98 8.84
CA MET A 88 6.03 26.41 7.68
C MET A 88 6.55 27.85 7.81
N ARG A 89 5.83 28.73 8.52
CA ARG A 89 6.27 30.13 8.77
C ARG A 89 7.37 30.25 9.83
N GLN A 90 7.58 29.24 10.66
CA GLN A 90 8.61 29.28 11.70
C GLN A 90 10.01 29.41 11.08
N ARG A 91 10.74 30.45 11.47
CA ARG A 91 12.13 30.66 11.07
C ARG A 91 13.03 29.65 11.78
N ILE A 92 13.96 29.05 11.03
CA ILE A 92 14.95 28.10 11.54
C ILE A 92 15.98 28.87 12.38
N PRO A 93 16.13 28.59 13.69
CA PRO A 93 17.22 29.16 14.47
C PRO A 93 18.55 28.57 14.03
N ALA A 94 19.57 29.42 13.85
CA ALA A 94 20.90 28.99 13.42
C ALA A 94 21.65 28.18 14.49
N GLU A 95 21.21 28.17 15.75
CA GLU A 95 22.03 27.76 16.92
C GLU A 95 21.83 26.34 17.45
N GLU A 96 20.95 25.50 16.89
CA GLU A 96 20.79 24.13 17.41
C GLU A 96 22.00 23.22 17.07
N ASP A 97 22.06 22.01 17.61
CA ASP A 97 23.10 21.04 17.24
C ASP A 97 22.87 20.46 15.84
N PRO A 98 23.92 20.11 15.07
CA PRO A 98 23.75 19.47 13.76
C PRO A 98 22.96 18.17 13.93
N ILE A 99 21.94 17.96 13.08
CA ILE A 99 21.20 16.70 13.05
C ILE A 99 22.14 15.62 12.52
N TYR A 100 22.62 14.76 13.40
CA TYR A 100 23.44 13.63 13.02
C TYR A 100 22.60 12.35 12.93
N ILE A 101 22.26 11.94 11.70
CA ILE A 101 21.68 10.63 11.44
C ILE A 101 22.83 9.67 11.11
N SER A 102 23.20 8.82 12.07
CA SER A 102 24.25 7.83 11.81
C SER A 102 23.80 6.80 10.75
N PRO A 103 24.70 6.31 9.89
CA PRO A 103 24.41 5.19 8.98
C PRO A 103 23.85 3.95 9.70
N SER A 104 24.22 3.75 10.97
CA SER A 104 23.68 2.69 11.81
C SER A 104 22.20 2.90 12.16
N ALA A 105 21.77 4.15 12.35
CA ALA A 105 20.37 4.48 12.61
C ALA A 105 19.50 4.17 11.38
N VAL A 106 19.96 4.56 10.19
CA VAL A 106 19.28 4.23 8.92
C VAL A 106 19.17 2.72 8.74
N PHE A 107 20.27 1.99 8.99
CA PHE A 107 20.30 0.54 8.89
C PHE A 107 19.30 -0.14 9.83
N ARG A 108 19.26 0.28 11.10
CA ARG A 108 18.31 -0.24 12.10
C ARG A 108 16.86 0.08 11.71
N ALA A 109 16.60 1.28 11.20
CA ALA A 109 15.27 1.67 10.74
C ALA A 109 14.80 0.79 9.58
N ALA A 110 15.64 0.56 8.56
CA ALA A 110 15.31 -0.33 7.45
C ALA A 110 15.02 -1.76 7.92
N HIS A 111 15.77 -2.25 8.90
CA HIS A 111 15.61 -3.60 9.44
C HIS A 111 14.41 -3.77 10.38
N SER A 112 13.91 -2.69 10.98
CA SER A 112 12.71 -2.71 11.83
C SER A 112 11.40 -2.62 11.03
N LEU A 113 11.46 -2.36 9.72
CA LEU A 113 10.30 -2.33 8.84
C LEU A 113 9.63 -3.71 8.72
N LYS A 114 8.30 -3.71 8.69
CA LYS A 114 7.50 -4.91 8.40
C LYS A 114 7.70 -5.29 6.93
N ALA A 115 8.27 -6.47 6.68
CA ALA A 115 8.66 -6.93 5.33
C ALA A 115 7.48 -7.10 4.35
N ARG A 116 6.29 -7.46 4.86
CA ARG A 116 5.08 -7.71 4.05
C ARG A 116 4.16 -6.48 3.91
N LYS A 117 4.68 -5.28 4.17
CA LYS A 117 3.93 -4.04 3.89
C LYS A 117 3.99 -3.75 2.40
N ALA A 118 2.98 -3.02 1.91
CA ALA A 118 2.95 -2.55 0.53
C ALA A 118 4.22 -1.73 0.23
N PRO A 119 4.79 -1.86 -0.99
CA PRO A 119 5.91 -1.05 -1.43
C PRO A 119 5.54 0.44 -1.41
N GLY A 120 6.56 1.29 -1.29
CA GLY A 120 6.37 2.73 -1.41
C GLY A 120 6.00 3.13 -2.85
N PRO A 121 5.76 4.44 -3.09
CA PRO A 121 5.58 4.99 -4.44
C PRO A 121 6.76 4.72 -5.37
N ASP A 122 7.94 4.51 -4.79
CA ASP A 122 9.18 4.07 -5.45
C ASP A 122 9.11 2.63 -6.00
N GLY A 123 8.06 1.88 -5.67
CA GLY A 123 7.91 0.47 -6.04
C GLY A 123 8.87 -0.46 -5.28
N ILE A 124 9.65 0.05 -4.34
CA ILE A 124 10.64 -0.74 -3.60
C ILE A 124 9.94 -1.41 -2.42
N PRO A 125 9.92 -2.76 -2.33
CA PRO A 125 9.32 -3.44 -1.20
C PRO A 125 10.22 -3.30 0.04
N ASN A 126 9.61 -3.20 1.22
CA ASN A 126 10.35 -3.18 2.49
C ASN A 126 11.30 -4.38 2.66
N LEU A 127 10.94 -5.52 2.07
CA LEU A 127 11.80 -6.70 2.04
C LEU A 127 13.12 -6.41 1.31
N ALA A 128 13.11 -5.69 0.20
CA ALA A 128 14.33 -5.32 -0.52
C ALA A 128 15.24 -4.45 0.36
N LEU A 129 14.69 -3.44 1.04
CA LEU A 129 15.44 -2.57 1.96
C LEU A 129 16.15 -3.36 3.08
N ARG A 130 15.54 -4.44 3.58
CA ARG A 130 16.15 -5.31 4.59
C ARG A 130 17.33 -6.15 4.05
N HIS A 131 17.39 -6.38 2.75
CA HIS A 131 18.47 -7.13 2.11
C HIS A 131 19.62 -6.23 1.63
N LEU A 132 19.46 -4.90 1.69
CA LEU A 132 20.51 -3.96 1.30
C LEU A 132 21.62 -3.88 2.34
N SER A 133 22.86 -3.74 1.85
CA SER A 133 24.01 -3.47 2.70
C SER A 133 23.91 -2.08 3.33
N LYS A 134 24.61 -1.88 4.46
CA LYS A 134 24.62 -0.60 5.17
C LYS A 134 25.03 0.59 4.28
N ARG A 135 26.00 0.38 3.39
CA ARG A 135 26.46 1.40 2.43
C ARG A 135 25.40 1.73 1.39
N MET A 136 24.72 0.71 0.87
CA MET A 136 23.65 0.88 -0.12
C MET A 136 22.45 1.61 0.48
N LEU A 137 22.08 1.29 1.73
CA LEU A 137 20.99 1.98 2.44
C LEU A 137 21.29 3.46 2.66
N THR A 138 22.53 3.83 2.99
CA THR A 138 22.92 5.25 3.05
C THR A 138 22.81 5.96 1.71
N ALA A 139 23.13 5.28 0.59
CA ALA A 139 23.00 5.86 -0.74
C ALA A 139 21.52 6.05 -1.12
N VAL A 140 20.68 5.04 -0.92
CA VAL A 140 19.22 5.12 -1.16
C VAL A 140 18.56 6.20 -0.30
N PHE A 141 19.00 6.35 0.96
CA PHE A 141 18.48 7.41 1.83
C PHE A 141 18.78 8.83 1.32
N LEU A 142 19.90 9.02 0.62
CA LEU A 142 20.26 10.30 0.02
C LEU A 142 19.49 10.58 -1.28
N ASP A 143 19.00 9.53 -1.96
CA ASP A 143 18.34 9.59 -3.27
C ASP A 143 16.80 9.72 -3.19
N MET A 144 16.23 9.94 -2.00
CA MET A 144 14.79 10.00 -1.76
C MET A 144 14.14 11.33 -2.20
N GLU A 145 14.53 11.89 -3.34
CA GLU A 145 14.08 13.23 -3.80
C GLU A 145 12.60 13.24 -4.25
N MET A 146 12.06 12.14 -4.78
CA MET A 146 10.67 12.05 -5.27
C MET A 146 9.67 11.35 -4.33
N ALA A 147 10.13 10.83 -3.18
CA ALA A 147 9.28 10.00 -2.31
C ALA A 147 8.16 10.80 -1.60
N PHE A 148 8.20 12.14 -1.65
CA PHE A 148 7.34 13.01 -0.86
C PHE A 148 6.34 13.88 -1.65
N ASP A 149 6.42 13.91 -2.98
CA ASP A 149 5.56 14.75 -3.84
C ASP A 149 4.05 14.44 -3.70
N ARG A 150 3.73 13.20 -3.30
CA ARG A 150 2.33 12.73 -3.19
C ARG A 150 1.86 12.60 -1.75
N VAL A 151 2.66 13.03 -0.78
CA VAL A 151 2.29 12.93 0.63
C VAL A 151 1.35 14.08 1.00
N TRP A 152 0.34 13.80 1.81
CA TRP A 152 -0.52 14.85 2.37
C TRP A 152 0.29 15.72 3.35
N HIS A 153 0.90 16.79 2.85
CA HIS A 153 1.83 17.65 3.59
C HIS A 153 1.22 18.21 4.87
N ALA A 154 -0.02 18.72 4.83
CA ALA A 154 -0.67 19.28 6.00
C ALA A 154 -0.87 18.23 7.12
N GLY A 155 -1.31 17.02 6.76
CA GLY A 155 -1.45 15.92 7.70
C GLY A 155 -0.11 15.42 8.25
N LEU A 156 0.93 15.40 7.42
CA LEU A 156 2.30 15.07 7.84
C LEU A 156 2.83 16.10 8.84
N LEU A 157 2.70 17.39 8.54
CA LEU A 157 3.16 18.48 9.40
C LEU A 157 2.42 18.51 10.75
N ALA A 158 1.12 18.21 10.76
CA ALA A 158 0.37 18.04 12.00
C ALA A 158 0.91 16.88 12.85
N LYS A 159 1.31 15.76 12.22
CA LYS A 159 1.97 14.65 12.93
C LYS A 159 3.36 15.04 13.43
N VAL A 160 4.14 15.75 12.62
CA VAL A 160 5.48 16.26 13.02
C VAL A 160 5.40 17.15 14.25
N LYS A 161 4.33 17.97 14.38
CA LYS A 161 4.06 18.76 15.59
C LYS A 161 3.76 17.88 16.81
N THR A 162 3.05 16.76 16.63
CA THR A 162 2.75 15.81 17.73
C THR A 162 3.93 14.95 18.18
N LEU A 163 4.94 14.75 17.33
CA LEU A 163 6.07 13.87 17.59
C LEU A 163 7.22 14.52 18.38
N GLU A 164 7.04 15.77 18.83
CA GLU A 164 8.02 16.53 19.63
C GLU A 164 9.47 16.48 19.08
N LEU A 165 9.61 16.49 17.76
CA LEU A 165 10.92 16.41 17.11
C LEU A 165 11.75 17.69 17.36
N PRO A 166 13.11 17.58 17.37
CA PRO A 166 14.00 18.73 17.43
C PRO A 166 13.63 19.79 16.37
N ARG A 167 13.73 21.09 16.70
CA ARG A 167 13.18 22.15 15.82
C ARG A 167 13.88 22.16 14.47
N ARG A 168 15.20 21.92 14.43
CA ARG A 168 15.96 21.73 13.19
C ARG A 168 15.44 20.59 12.33
N LEU A 169 15.06 19.46 12.91
CA LEU A 169 14.55 18.33 12.13
C LEU A 169 13.19 18.67 11.53
N ARG A 170 12.33 19.33 12.31
CA ARG A 170 11.05 19.86 11.80
C ARG A 170 11.28 20.87 10.68
N ALA A 171 12.24 21.77 10.86
CA ALA A 171 12.61 22.77 9.88
C ALA A 171 13.16 22.18 8.57
N LEU A 172 14.01 21.15 8.65
CA LEU A 172 14.54 20.43 7.49
C LEU A 172 13.39 19.78 6.70
N ILE A 173 12.49 19.09 7.40
CA ILE A 173 11.28 18.52 6.79
C ILE A 173 10.44 19.64 6.14
N CYS A 174 10.18 20.76 6.83
CA CYS A 174 9.43 21.89 6.27
C CYS A 174 10.10 22.52 5.04
N SER A 175 11.44 22.62 5.02
CA SER A 175 12.21 23.16 3.89
C SER A 175 12.14 22.24 2.68
N TYR A 176 12.28 20.94 2.93
CA TYR A 176 12.26 19.93 1.88
C TYR A 176 10.85 19.81 1.25
N LEU A 177 9.77 19.85 2.04
CA LEU A 177 8.39 19.83 1.53
C LEU A 177 7.95 21.13 0.84
N ARG A 178 8.79 22.18 0.84
CA ARG A 178 8.56 23.44 0.10
C ARG A 178 9.26 23.44 -1.26
N SER A 179 10.30 22.61 -1.41
CA SER A 179 11.08 22.49 -2.64
C SER A 179 10.26 21.74 -3.69
#